data_AF-A0A4Y2NCS7-F1
#
_entry.id   AF-A0A4Y2NCS7-F1
#
_cell.length_a   1.000
_cell.length_b   1.000
_cell.length_c   1.000
_cell.angle_alpha   90.00
_cell.angle_beta   90.00
_cell.angle_gamma   90.00
#
_symmetry.space_group_name_H-M   'P 1'
#
loop_
_entity.id
_entity.type
_entity.pdbx_description
1 polymer ?
#
loop_
_entity_poly.entity_id
_entity_poly.type
_entity_poly.pdbx_seq_one_letter_code
_entity_poly.pdbx_strand_id
1 'polypeptide(L)' 'MHNREVIEQVERGYRMPKPTNCECPDSVYSKMIECWDGDPERRPTFEFLFGFFDDYFVSTEPSYRNAEDF' A
#
# COMPACT_ATOMS: atom_id res chain seq x y z
N MET A 1 -19.74 -14.49 2.83
CA MET A 1 -19.27 -14.36 1.44
C MET A 1 -18.95 -15.74 0.93
N HIS A 2 -19.61 -16.15 -0.15
CA HIS A 2 -19.25 -17.36 -0.88
C HIS A 2 -18.14 -17.01 -1.89
N ASN A 3 -17.22 -17.94 -2.21
CA ASN A 3 -16.06 -17.64 -3.07
C ASN A 3 -16.45 -17.04 -4.43
N ARG A 4 -17.61 -17.43 -4.98
CA ARG A 4 -18.13 -16.88 -6.23
C ARG A 4 -18.48 -15.40 -6.13
N GLU A 5 -19.07 -14.98 -5.02
CA GLU A 5 -19.47 -13.58 -4.78
C GLU A 5 -18.24 -12.66 -4.72
N VAL A 6 -17.10 -13.17 -4.22
CA VAL A 6 -15.85 -12.41 -4.14
C VAL A 6 -15.32 -12.06 -5.54
N ILE A 7 -15.36 -13.02 -6.47
CA ILE A 7 -14.91 -12.81 -7.85
C ILE A 7 -15.78 -11.72 -8.51
N GLU A 8 -17.11 -11.86 -8.42
CA GLU A 8 -18.06 -10.90 -9.01
C GLU A 8 -17.86 -9.47 -8.45
N GLN A 9 -17.54 -9.32 -7.16
CA GLN A 9 -17.29 -8.02 -6.54
C GLN A 9 -15.96 -7.42 -6.99
N VAL A 10 -14.88 -8.22 -7.05
CA VAL A 10 -13.55 -7.75 -7.49
C VAL A 10 -13.59 -7.26 -8.93
N GLU A 11 -14.32 -7.94 -9.82
CA GLU A 11 -14.54 -7.52 -11.21
C GLU A 11 -15.30 -6.20 -11.32
N ARG A 12 -16.23 -5.93 -10.39
CA ARG A 12 -16.95 -4.64 -10.29
C ARG A 12 -16.10 -3.51 -9.70
N GLY A 13 -14.84 -3.78 -9.34
CA GLY A 13 -13.92 -2.81 -8.77
C GLY A 13 -13.97 -2.72 -7.24
N TYR A 14 -14.71 -3.60 -6.56
CA TYR A 14 -14.66 -3.65 -5.10
C TYR A 14 -13.25 -4.00 -4.63
N ARG A 15 -12.74 -3.26 -3.66
CA ARG A 15 -11.52 -3.56 -2.89
C ARG A 15 -11.85 -3.46 -1.42
N MET A 16 -11.18 -4.28 -0.61
CA MET A 16 -11.42 -4.28 0.83
C MET A 16 -11.04 -2.92 1.42
N PRO A 17 -11.88 -2.34 2.30
CA PRO A 17 -11.53 -1.11 3.01
C PRO A 17 -10.32 -1.33 3.91
N LYS A 18 -9.68 -0.24 4.32
CA LYS A 18 -8.57 -0.27 5.28
C LYS A 18 -9.00 -1.01 6.55
N PRO A 19 -8.23 -2.01 7.01
CA PRO A 19 -8.57 -2.74 8.23
C PRO A 19 -8.63 -1.80 9.44
N THR A 20 -9.68 -1.94 10.25
CA THR A 20 -9.91 -1.10 11.44
C THR A 20 -9.38 -1.70 12.74
N ASN A 21 -9.08 -3.01 12.73
CA ASN A 21 -8.64 -3.78 13.89
C ASN A 21 -7.11 -3.86 14.03
N CYS A 22 -6.36 -3.33 13.07
CA CYS A 22 -4.91 -3.22 13.15
C CYS A 22 -4.49 -1.78 12.83
N GLU A 23 -3.37 -1.35 13.42
CA GLU A 23 -2.70 -0.10 13.06
C GLU A 23 -2.06 -0.27 11.67
N CYS A 24 -2.87 -0.25 10.62
CA CYS A 24 -2.39 -0.25 9.24
C CYS A 24 -2.11 1.20 8.85
N PRO A 25 -0.85 1.62 8.59
CA PRO A 25 -0.58 2.96 8.13
C PRO A 25 -1.24 3.23 6.76
N ASP A 26 -1.63 4.48 6.49
CA ASP A 26 -2.26 4.82 5.21
C ASP A 26 -1.37 4.50 4.02
N SER A 27 -0.07 4.75 4.14
CA SER A 27 0.96 4.42 3.14
C SER A 27 1.01 2.94 2.78
N VAL A 28 0.85 2.04 3.77
CA VAL A 28 0.80 0.59 3.54
C VAL A 28 -0.49 0.21 2.80
N TYR A 29 -1.63 0.75 3.24
CA TYR A 29 -2.90 0.50 2.58
C TYR A 29 -2.93 1.03 1.14
N SER A 30 -2.32 2.19 0.88
CA SER A 30 -2.12 2.72 -0.48
C SER A 30 -1.37 1.73 -1.36
N LYS A 31 -0.31 1.06 -0.86
CA LYS A 31 0.38 0.01 -1.61
C LYS A 31 -0.49 -1.21 -1.88
N MET A 32 -1.38 -1.59 -0.96
CA MET A 32 -2.34 -2.67 -1.22
C MET A 32 -3.29 -2.31 -2.38
N ILE A 33 -3.76 -1.06 -2.44
CA ILE A 33 -4.62 -0.58 -3.53
C ILE A 33 -3.87 -0.59 -4.87
N GLU A 34 -2.61 -0.13 -4.91
CA GLU A 34 -1.76 -0.19 -6.10
C GLU A 34 -1.56 -1.65 -6.59
N CYS A 35 -1.33 -2.59 -5.67
CA CYS A 35 -1.22 -4.02 -5.99
C CYS A 35 -2.52 -4.62 -6.56
N TRP A 36 -3.68 -4.02 -6.26
CA TRP A 36 -4.98 -4.49 -6.72
C TRP A 36 -5.53 -3.70 -7.91
N ASP A 37 -4.68 -3.00 -8.66
CA ASP A 37 -5.09 -2.33 -9.91
C ASP A 37 -5.73 -3.36 -10.88
N GLY A 38 -6.81 -2.93 -11.53
CA GLY A 38 -7.51 -3.74 -12.53
C GLY A 38 -6.62 -4.03 -13.74
N ASP A 39 -5.74 -3.10 -14.09
CA ASP A 39 -4.71 -3.26 -15.12
C ASP A 39 -3.45 -3.91 -14.52
N PRO A 40 -3.06 -5.12 -14.97
CA PRO A 40 -1.85 -5.78 -14.50
C PRO A 40 -0.56 -4.98 -14.72
N GLU A 41 -0.48 -4.17 -15.77
CA GLU A 41 0.74 -3.40 -16.11
C GLU A 41 0.96 -2.20 -15.16
N ARG A 42 -0.10 -1.75 -14.49
CA ARG A 42 -0.04 -0.65 -13.51
C ARG A 42 0.36 -1.12 -12.11
N ARG A 43 0.41 -2.43 -11.88
CA ARG A 43 0.77 -3.00 -10.57
C ARG A 43 2.28 -2.83 -10.32
N PRO A 44 2.69 -2.48 -9.09
CA PRO A 44 4.09 -2.32 -8.76
C PRO A 44 4.84 -3.66 -8.89
N THR A 45 6.13 -3.59 -9.22
CA THR A 45 6.99 -4.78 -9.23
C THR A 45 7.34 -5.21 -7.81
N PHE A 46 7.69 -6.49 -7.64
CA PHE A 46 8.19 -6.97 -6.36
C PHE A 46 9.47 -6.26 -5.91
N GLU A 47 10.34 -5.87 -6.85
CA GLU A 47 11.54 -5.08 -6.56
C GLU A 47 11.19 -3.73 -5.93
N PHE A 48 10.22 -3.01 -6.51
CA PHE A 48 9.74 -1.74 -5.96
C PHE A 48 9.11 -1.93 -4.58
N LEU A 49 8.25 -2.94 -4.41
CA LEU A 49 7.62 -3.24 -3.12
C LEU A 49 8.66 -3.58 -2.05
N PHE A 50 9.67 -4.37 -2.39
CA PHE A 50 10.75 -4.71 -1.47
C PHE A 50 11.48 -3.46 -0.98
N GLY A 51 11.95 -2.60 -1.89
CA GLY A 51 12.62 -1.36 -1.52
C GLY A 51 11.73 -0.44 -0.67
N PHE A 52 10.45 -0.29 -1.04
CA PHE A 52 9.50 0.50 -0.27
C PHE A 52 9.37 0.00 1.18
N PHE A 53 9.25 -1.32 1.39
CA PHE A 53 9.05 -1.88 2.73
C PHE A 53 10.35 -1.97 3.56
N ASP A 54 11.50 -2.12 2.91
CA ASP A 54 12.82 -2.10 3.57
C ASP A 54 13.12 -0.71 4.14
N ASP A 55 12.87 0.34 3.36
CA ASP A 55 13.08 1.75 3.75
C ASP A 55 11.91 2.34 4.55
N TYR A 56 10.85 1.58 4.78
CA TYR A 56 9.57 2.11 5.25
C TYR A 56 9.69 2.85 6.59
N PHE A 57 10.41 2.27 7.56
CA PHE A 57 10.55 2.90 8.88
C PHE A 57 11.57 4.05 8.89
N VAL A 58 12.61 3.97 8.05
CA VAL A 58 13.68 4.99 7.96
C VAL A 58 13.17 6.26 7.28
N SER A 59 12.42 6.11 6.18
CA SER A 59 11.83 7.23 5.44
C SER A 59 10.69 7.95 6.19
N THR A 60 10.13 7.32 7.24
CA THR A 60 9.13 7.95 8.11
C THR A 60 9.73 8.76 9.26
N GLU A 61 11.05 8.70 9.50
CA GLU A 61 11.71 9.56 10.48
C GLU A 61 11.91 10.98 9.92
N PRO A 62 11.83 12.02 10.76
CA PRO A 62 12.13 13.38 10.34
C PRO A 62 13.58 13.43 9.84
N SER A 63 13.75 13.82 8.57
CA SER A 63 15.07 14.06 7.98
C SER A 63 15.91 14.94 8.90
N TYR A 64 17.17 14.56 9.13
CA TYR A 64 18.14 15.38 9.87
C TYR A 64 18.10 16.83 9.33
N ARG A 65 17.68 17.79 10.17
CA ARG A 65 17.80 19.21 9.84
C ARG A 65 19.26 19.62 9.99
N ASN A 66 19.80 20.31 8.99
CA ASN A 66 21.16 20.82 9.06
C ASN A 66 21.23 21.90 10.15
N ALA A 67 22.31 21.90 10.93
CA ALA A 67 22.52 22.85 12.02
C ALA A 67 22.64 24.32 11.54
N GLU A 68 22.77 24.54 10.24
CA GLU A 68 22.88 25.85 9.60
C GLU A 68 21.52 26.52 9.33
N ASP A 69 20.40 25.82 9.55
CA ASP A 69 19.04 26.37 9.43
C ASP A 69 18.55 27.09 10.72
N PHE A 70 19.44 27.36 11.68
CA PHE A 70 19.18 28.07 12.94
C PHE A 70 19.89 29.42 13.03
#